data_AF-A0A662ZJ38-F1
#
_entry.id   AF-A0A662ZJ38-F1
#
_cell.length_a   1.000
_cell.length_b   1.000
_cell.length_c   1.000
_cell.angle_alpha   90.00
_cell.angle_beta   90.00
_cell.angle_gamma   90.00
#
_symmetry.space_group_name_H-M   'P 1'
#
loop_
_entity.id
_entity.type
_entity.pdbx_description
1 polymer ?
#
loop_
_entity_poly.entity_id
_entity_poly.type
_entity_poly.pdbx_seq_one_letter_code
_entity_poly.pdbx_strand_id
1 'polypeptide(L)'
;MKCQFCNFELRDKAKFCPLCGRDVPPFYSDYRKKDNFSSRQSDIFSKTGKKGNNAGSKRFSEERKSNTALKVIACSAALILIIAGTAGIVLSNYVSEDVTYNGLLSYLNGTDRKYRELYNKTYETEINLLSLNMQLNNVIYAKTDDELTSQIKILNSSRNEFENSLNRLTDLSTDDEEVIRGMSKVADLSRSYLDIIDTIADLKRQNMELTIKANKSQADFIAWRPVFRQMIQELKLKATDDYVDNVMLNLLTYQSLVEKKVLEALGSDNYDEIVKDRKSVGVFIVEYEEWADNLYSEMPEARDEIGALIANFKYSCSDDNGVVGQHENLVKTTNDLANSMYNASKQINYIKAEINRIQENLEYLSNNFS
;
A
#
# COMPACT_ATOMS: atom_id res chain seq x y z
N MET A 1 13.71 27.12 13.56
CA MET A 1 12.79 27.13 12.40
C MET A 1 11.67 26.11 12.66
N LYS A 2 10.42 26.30 12.21
CA LYS A 2 9.34 25.30 12.38
C LYS A 2 8.97 24.67 11.04
N CYS A 3 8.60 23.39 11.05
CA CYS A 3 8.12 22.72 9.85
C CYS A 3 6.78 23.33 9.41
N GLN A 4 6.68 23.83 8.19
CA GLN A 4 5.44 24.45 7.67
C GLN A 4 4.25 23.48 7.57
N PHE A 5 4.48 22.17 7.63
CA PHE A 5 3.45 21.15 7.47
C PHE A 5 2.95 20.56 8.79
N CYS A 6 3.79 20.49 9.83
CA CYS A 6 3.42 19.89 11.12
C CYS A 6 3.79 20.74 12.34
N ASN A 7 4.31 21.95 12.11
CA ASN A 7 4.70 22.94 13.11
C ASN A 7 5.76 22.50 14.14
N PHE A 8 6.41 21.36 13.91
CA PHE A 8 7.49 20.83 14.74
C PHE A 8 8.74 21.71 14.68
N GLU A 9 9.43 21.90 15.81
CA GLU A 9 10.67 22.69 15.88
C GLU A 9 11.85 21.94 15.24
N LEU A 10 12.42 22.56 14.21
CA LEU A 10 13.53 22.03 13.43
C LEU A 10 14.85 22.63 13.91
N ARG A 11 15.88 21.77 13.95
CA ARG A 11 17.27 22.18 14.14
C ARG A 11 17.75 22.97 12.92
N ASP A 12 18.67 23.90 13.13
CA ASP A 12 19.23 24.72 12.04
C ASP A 12 19.87 23.84 10.97
N LYS A 13 19.57 24.15 9.69
CA LYS A 13 19.99 23.42 8.49
C LYS A 13 19.42 22.00 8.33
N ALA A 14 18.35 21.64 9.05
CA ALA A 14 17.63 20.41 8.77
C ALA A 14 17.10 20.41 7.33
N LYS A 15 17.49 19.42 6.52
CA LYS A 15 17.00 19.23 5.15
C LYS A 15 15.64 18.54 5.10
N PHE A 16 15.27 17.82 6.17
CA PHE A 16 14.04 17.04 6.29
C PHE A 16 13.46 17.20 7.70
N CYS A 17 12.14 17.18 7.82
CA CYS A 17 11.46 17.18 9.11
C CYS A 17 11.47 15.76 9.71
N PRO A 18 11.98 15.57 10.94
CA PRO A 18 12.04 14.23 11.55
C PRO A 18 10.67 13.68 11.95
N LEU A 19 9.65 14.54 12.07
CA LEU A 19 8.31 14.11 12.48
C LEU A 19 7.43 13.70 11.28
N CYS A 20 7.50 14.44 10.17
CA CYS A 20 6.65 14.18 9.00
C CYS A 20 7.42 13.72 7.75
N GLY A 21 8.75 13.62 7.81
CA GLY A 21 9.61 13.12 6.73
C GLY A 21 9.76 14.05 5.52
N ARG A 22 9.07 15.19 5.48
CA ARG A 22 9.06 16.09 4.32
C ARG A 22 10.28 17.00 4.27
N ASP A 23 10.69 17.32 3.04
CA ASP A 23 11.75 18.27 2.74
C ASP A 23 11.45 19.62 3.40
N VAL A 24 12.48 20.15 4.05
CA VAL A 24 12.46 21.51 4.57
C VAL A 24 13.07 22.37 3.46
N PRO A 25 12.28 23.22 2.78
CA PRO A 25 12.77 23.97 1.64
C PRO A 25 14.00 24.78 2.05
N PRO A 26 15.07 24.79 1.23
CA PRO A 26 16.28 25.51 1.55
C PRO A 26 15.93 26.99 1.70
N PHE A 27 16.33 27.56 2.84
CA PHE A 27 16.23 29.00 3.06
C PHE A 27 17.03 29.71 1.95
N TYR A 28 16.33 30.42 1.07
CA TYR A 28 16.94 31.36 0.13
C TYR A 28 17.47 32.54 0.95
N SER A 29 18.72 32.45 1.41
CA SER A 29 19.53 33.63 1.70
C SER A 29 20.42 33.89 0.49
N ASP A 30 20.32 35.10 -0.06
CA ASP A 30 21.16 35.72 -1.10
C ASP A 30 20.69 35.61 -2.57
N TYR A 31 19.60 36.32 -2.88
CA TYR A 31 19.55 37.08 -4.13
C TYR A 31 20.09 38.49 -3.91
N ARG A 32 21.41 38.66 -4.14
CA ARG A 32 21.99 39.92 -4.64
C ARG A 32 23.41 39.66 -5.14
N LYS A 33 23.54 39.29 -6.42
CA LYS A 33 24.43 39.99 -7.37
C LYS A 33 24.16 39.51 -8.81
N LYS A 34 23.59 40.47 -9.53
CA LYS A 34 23.51 40.67 -10.96
C LYS A 34 24.68 40.14 -11.80
N ASP A 35 24.27 39.71 -12.99
CA ASP A 35 24.87 39.90 -14.31
C ASP A 35 26.04 39.00 -14.77
N ASN A 36 25.76 38.38 -15.92
CA ASN A 36 26.61 38.18 -17.09
C ASN A 36 27.34 36.84 -17.33
N PHE A 37 27.08 36.35 -18.55
CA PHE A 37 27.97 35.67 -19.48
C PHE A 37 28.20 34.14 -19.36
N SER A 38 27.46 33.42 -20.21
CA SER A 38 28.01 32.74 -21.41
C SER A 38 29.15 31.72 -21.24
N SER A 39 28.86 30.51 -21.75
CA SER A 39 29.70 29.63 -22.58
C SER A 39 30.48 28.45 -21.97
N ARG A 40 30.52 27.37 -22.79
CA ARG A 40 31.39 26.17 -22.83
C ARG A 40 30.95 25.03 -21.92
N GLN A 41 30.33 23.95 -22.41
CA GLN A 41 30.69 23.00 -23.49
C GLN A 41 32.01 22.26 -23.23
N SER A 42 31.87 20.92 -23.27
CA SER A 42 32.87 19.86 -23.51
C SER A 42 33.98 19.65 -22.47
N ASP A 43 34.04 18.45 -21.88
CA ASP A 43 34.99 17.44 -22.37
C ASP A 43 34.86 16.10 -21.63
N ILE A 44 34.75 15.06 -22.45
CA ILE A 44 34.79 13.65 -22.11
C ILE A 44 36.21 13.14 -22.45
N PHE A 45 36.72 12.23 -21.61
CA PHE A 45 37.92 11.37 -21.74
C PHE A 45 39.32 12.02 -21.56
N SER A 46 40.07 11.57 -20.55
CA SER A 46 41.00 10.42 -20.68
C SER A 46 42.06 10.33 -19.56
N LYS A 47 42.55 9.09 -19.38
CA LYS A 47 43.89 8.67 -18.93
C LYS A 47 44.21 8.42 -17.43
N THR A 48 44.18 7.13 -17.09
CA THR A 48 45.29 6.28 -16.58
C THR A 48 46.16 6.73 -15.38
N GLY A 49 46.24 5.85 -14.37
CA GLY A 49 47.55 5.34 -13.90
C GLY A 49 47.88 5.40 -12.41
N LYS A 50 47.84 4.20 -11.78
CA LYS A 50 48.74 3.64 -10.73
C LYS A 50 48.79 4.19 -9.29
N LYS A 51 48.70 3.19 -8.40
CA LYS A 51 49.29 2.99 -7.05
C LYS A 51 48.65 3.70 -5.85
N GLY A 52 48.27 2.87 -4.86
CA GLY A 52 48.43 3.22 -3.45
C GLY A 52 47.25 2.85 -2.53
N ASN A 53 47.49 1.80 -1.74
CA ASN A 53 47.13 1.69 -0.32
C ASN A 53 45.73 1.19 0.10
N ASN A 54 45.81 0.03 0.78
CA ASN A 54 44.87 -0.50 1.75
C ASN A 54 44.43 0.57 2.77
N ALA A 55 43.21 1.09 2.64
CA ALA A 55 42.41 1.67 3.73
C ALA A 55 41.02 2.10 3.20
N GLY A 56 40.24 1.18 2.64
CA GLY A 56 38.93 1.53 2.04
C GLY A 56 37.76 0.57 2.32
N SER A 57 38.03 -0.64 2.81
CA SER A 57 37.02 -1.71 2.85
C SER A 57 36.06 -1.65 4.04
N LYS A 58 36.29 -0.80 5.06
CA LYS A 58 35.38 -0.71 6.23
C LYS A 58 34.23 0.27 6.04
N ARG A 59 34.46 1.44 5.42
CA ARG A 59 33.41 2.47 5.23
C ARG A 59 32.37 2.14 4.15
N PHE A 60 32.75 1.43 3.09
CA PHE A 60 31.82 1.05 2.02
C PHE A 60 30.84 -0.09 2.40
N SER A 61 31.13 -0.86 3.46
CA SER A 61 30.23 -1.90 3.98
C SER A 61 29.22 -1.37 5.00
N GLU A 62 29.58 -0.32 5.75
CA GLU A 62 28.70 0.35 6.71
C GLU A 62 27.68 1.28 6.03
N GLU A 63 28.08 1.98 4.96
CA GLU A 63 27.16 2.84 4.18
C GLU A 63 26.09 2.04 3.42
N ARG A 64 26.39 0.82 2.97
CA ARG A 64 25.37 -0.07 2.36
C ARG A 64 24.42 -0.65 3.41
N LYS A 65 24.92 -1.09 4.57
CA LYS A 65 24.09 -1.63 5.67
C LYS A 65 23.11 -0.59 6.24
N SER A 66 23.56 0.66 6.36
CA SER A 66 22.71 1.79 6.77
C SER A 66 21.62 2.09 5.73
N ASN A 67 21.95 2.06 4.44
CA ASN A 67 20.98 2.30 3.37
C ASN A 67 19.96 1.16 3.19
N THR A 68 20.31 -0.11 3.44
CA THR A 68 19.34 -1.21 3.36
C THR A 68 18.37 -1.20 4.54
N ALA A 69 18.86 -0.92 5.76
CA ALA A 69 18.01 -0.78 6.94
C ALA A 69 17.05 0.42 6.84
N LEU A 70 17.52 1.57 6.31
CA LEU A 70 16.66 2.72 6.03
C LEU A 70 15.61 2.43 4.94
N LYS A 71 15.97 1.70 3.87
CA LYS A 71 15.02 1.30 2.82
C LYS A 71 13.95 0.34 3.34
N VAL A 72 14.34 -0.62 4.17
CA VAL A 72 13.45 -1.64 4.73
C VAL A 72 12.45 -1.03 5.73
N ILE A 73 12.84 0.00 6.50
CA ILE A 73 11.91 0.78 7.36
C ILE A 73 11.03 1.73 6.51
N ALA A 74 11.55 2.24 5.39
CA ALA A 74 10.81 3.11 4.48
C ALA A 74 9.74 2.38 3.65
N CYS A 75 9.93 1.10 3.30
CA CYS A 75 8.96 0.35 2.48
C CYS A 75 7.61 0.13 3.19
N SER A 76 7.59 -0.16 4.49
CA SER A 76 6.34 -0.35 5.24
C SER A 76 5.55 0.95 5.39
N ALA A 77 6.25 2.09 5.57
CA ALA A 77 5.64 3.42 5.54
C ALA A 77 5.23 3.87 4.12
N ALA A 78 5.98 3.44 3.10
CA ALA A 78 5.68 3.69 1.70
C ALA A 78 4.44 2.92 1.24
N LEU A 79 4.20 1.68 1.72
CA LEU A 79 2.97 0.92 1.42
C LEU A 79 1.70 1.64 1.90
N ILE A 80 1.73 2.22 3.11
CA ILE A 80 0.63 3.07 3.63
C ILE A 80 0.46 4.35 2.79
N LEU A 81 1.57 4.95 2.33
CA LEU A 81 1.54 6.12 1.45
C LEU A 81 1.12 5.79 0.01
N ILE A 82 1.39 4.58 -0.47
CA ILE A 82 0.94 4.08 -1.78
C ILE A 82 -0.57 3.90 -1.74
N ILE A 83 -1.14 3.30 -0.68
CA ILE A 83 -2.61 3.26 -0.51
C ILE A 83 -3.17 4.68 -0.48
N ALA A 84 -2.61 5.60 0.32
CA ALA A 84 -3.10 6.98 0.38
C ALA A 84 -2.94 7.76 -0.94
N GLY A 85 -1.89 7.45 -1.72
CA GLY A 85 -1.54 8.10 -2.97
C GLY A 85 -2.30 7.55 -4.18
N THR A 86 -2.43 6.23 -4.32
CA THR A 86 -3.19 5.61 -5.43
C THR A 86 -4.69 5.70 -5.18
N ALA A 87 -5.17 5.47 -3.96
CA ALA A 87 -6.57 5.76 -3.59
C ALA A 87 -6.85 7.26 -3.71
N GLY A 88 -5.94 8.09 -3.22
CA GLY A 88 -6.06 9.54 -3.29
C GLY A 88 -6.16 10.06 -4.71
N ILE A 89 -5.30 9.61 -5.63
CA ILE A 89 -5.32 10.06 -7.03
C ILE A 89 -6.53 9.49 -7.79
N VAL A 90 -6.95 8.24 -7.51
CA VAL A 90 -8.12 7.62 -8.18
C VAL A 90 -9.43 8.26 -7.70
N LEU A 91 -9.50 8.75 -6.46
CA LEU A 91 -10.73 9.30 -5.87
C LEU A 91 -10.76 10.84 -5.79
N SER A 92 -9.62 11.54 -5.80
CA SER A 92 -9.55 13.02 -5.74
C SER A 92 -9.87 13.71 -7.06
N ASN A 93 -9.85 12.99 -8.19
CA ASN A 93 -10.21 13.53 -9.50
C ASN A 93 -11.73 13.72 -9.68
N TYR A 94 -12.54 13.57 -8.63
CA TYR A 94 -14.01 13.52 -8.72
C TYR A 94 -14.75 14.67 -8.03
N VAL A 95 -14.05 15.77 -7.73
CA VAL A 95 -14.70 17.07 -7.48
C VAL A 95 -14.46 17.97 -8.70
N SER A 96 -15.13 17.68 -9.81
CA SER A 96 -15.28 18.66 -10.89
C SER A 96 -16.73 18.66 -11.36
N GLU A 97 -17.36 19.80 -11.11
CA GLU A 97 -18.41 20.45 -11.91
C GLU A 97 -19.01 19.60 -13.02
N ASP A 98 -20.24 19.12 -12.82
CA ASP A 98 -21.30 19.09 -13.84
C ASP A 98 -22.59 18.50 -13.22
N VAL A 99 -23.14 19.20 -12.23
CA VAL A 99 -24.61 19.24 -12.13
C VAL A 99 -24.99 20.35 -13.09
N THR A 100 -25.20 20.02 -14.35
CA THR A 100 -25.44 21.01 -15.41
C THR A 100 -26.70 21.80 -15.10
N TYR A 101 -26.49 23.06 -14.70
CA TYR A 101 -27.52 24.08 -14.42
C TYR A 101 -28.52 24.25 -15.58
N ASN A 102 -28.15 23.82 -16.79
CA ASN A 102 -28.98 23.85 -18.00
C ASN A 102 -30.13 22.83 -17.99
N GLY A 103 -30.01 21.66 -17.34
CA GLY A 103 -31.09 20.67 -17.23
C GLY A 103 -32.22 21.11 -16.28
N LEU A 104 -31.92 22.05 -15.37
CA LEU A 104 -32.89 22.65 -14.45
C LEU A 104 -33.77 23.72 -15.13
N LEU A 105 -33.33 24.29 -16.26
CA LEU A 105 -34.06 25.33 -17.00
C LEU A 105 -35.05 24.75 -18.04
N SER A 106 -34.73 23.61 -18.68
CA SER A 106 -35.67 22.85 -19.53
C SER A 106 -36.82 22.23 -18.71
N TYR A 107 -36.53 21.83 -17.46
CA TYR A 107 -37.47 21.30 -16.47
C TYR A 107 -38.69 22.18 -16.17
N LEU A 108 -38.57 23.51 -16.25
CA LEU A 108 -39.62 24.44 -15.83
C LEU A 108 -40.71 24.68 -16.89
N ASN A 109 -40.48 24.33 -18.17
CA ASN A 109 -41.30 24.87 -19.27
C ASN A 109 -42.14 23.87 -20.09
N GLY A 110 -42.27 22.58 -19.72
CA GLY A 110 -43.19 21.71 -20.49
C GLY A 110 -43.26 20.21 -20.16
N THR A 111 -42.47 19.68 -19.24
CA THR A 111 -42.43 18.22 -18.96
C THR A 111 -43.77 17.64 -18.49
N ASP A 112 -44.23 16.57 -19.16
CA ASP A 112 -45.20 15.62 -18.62
C ASP A 112 -44.76 15.19 -17.21
N ARG A 113 -45.71 15.17 -16.27
CA ARG A 113 -45.50 14.84 -14.86
C ARG A 113 -44.77 13.51 -14.68
N LYS A 114 -45.00 12.53 -15.56
CA LYS A 114 -44.37 11.20 -15.53
C LYS A 114 -42.86 11.26 -15.78
N TYR A 115 -42.42 11.94 -16.84
CA TYR A 115 -41.00 12.07 -17.16
C TYR A 115 -40.24 12.92 -16.14
N ARG A 116 -40.91 13.91 -15.55
CA ARG A 116 -40.34 14.73 -14.46
C ARG A 116 -40.02 13.90 -13.21
N GLU A 117 -40.89 12.97 -12.85
CA GLU A 117 -40.69 12.09 -11.71
C GLU A 117 -39.52 11.12 -11.93
N LEU A 118 -39.46 10.49 -13.11
CA LEU A 118 -38.33 9.66 -13.53
C LEU A 118 -37.00 10.43 -13.46
N TYR A 119 -36.98 11.65 -14.00
CA TYR A 119 -35.80 12.51 -13.99
C TYR A 119 -35.33 12.88 -12.57
N ASN A 120 -36.26 13.19 -11.66
CA ASN A 120 -35.91 13.46 -10.27
C ASN A 120 -35.34 12.22 -9.56
N LYS A 121 -35.85 11.03 -9.87
CA LYS A 121 -35.38 9.77 -9.27
C LYS A 121 -34.03 9.31 -9.82
N THR A 122 -33.68 9.63 -11.06
CA THR A 122 -32.33 9.39 -11.57
C THR A 122 -31.30 10.26 -10.84
N TYR A 123 -31.59 11.54 -10.59
CA TYR A 123 -30.73 12.40 -9.77
C TYR A 123 -30.64 11.97 -8.30
N GLU A 124 -31.76 11.60 -7.66
CA GLU A 124 -31.73 11.06 -6.29
C GLU A 124 -30.80 9.85 -6.20
N THR A 125 -30.86 8.96 -7.20
CA THR A 125 -30.00 7.78 -7.30
C THR A 125 -28.54 8.15 -7.49
N GLU A 126 -28.23 9.12 -8.35
CA GLU A 126 -26.85 9.60 -8.56
C GLU A 126 -26.28 10.26 -7.31
N ILE A 127 -27.05 11.13 -6.64
CA ILE A 127 -26.64 11.80 -5.40
C ILE A 127 -26.31 10.76 -4.33
N ASN A 128 -27.17 9.75 -4.16
CA ASN A 128 -26.96 8.70 -3.17
C ASN A 128 -25.75 7.81 -3.52
N LEU A 129 -25.49 7.54 -4.80
CA LEU A 129 -24.26 6.86 -5.25
C LEU A 129 -23.01 7.65 -4.87
N LEU A 130 -23.00 8.95 -5.13
CA LEU A 130 -21.86 9.82 -4.83
C LEU A 130 -21.65 9.97 -3.32
N SER A 131 -22.73 10.07 -2.55
CA SER A 131 -22.70 10.06 -1.08
C SER A 131 -22.11 8.76 -0.55
N LEU A 132 -22.57 7.60 -1.06
CA LEU A 132 -22.06 6.29 -0.69
C LEU A 132 -20.56 6.17 -0.97
N ASN A 133 -20.11 6.62 -2.14
CA ASN A 133 -18.69 6.62 -2.49
C ASN A 133 -17.86 7.55 -1.57
N MET A 134 -18.40 8.70 -1.18
CA MET A 134 -17.76 9.56 -0.20
C MET A 134 -17.58 8.85 1.15
N GLN A 135 -18.58 8.10 1.62
CA GLN A 135 -18.46 7.32 2.85
C GLN A 135 -17.45 6.17 2.73
N LEU A 136 -17.36 5.55 1.55
CA LEU A 136 -16.35 4.53 1.27
C LEU A 136 -14.94 5.10 1.42
N ASN A 137 -14.71 6.34 0.96
CA ASN A 137 -13.43 7.01 1.17
C ASN A 137 -13.10 7.18 2.66
N ASN A 138 -14.09 7.53 3.48
CA ASN A 138 -13.90 7.65 4.93
C ASN A 138 -13.49 6.31 5.57
N VAL A 139 -14.07 5.19 5.12
CA VAL A 139 -13.67 3.83 5.54
C VAL A 139 -12.20 3.56 5.19
N ILE A 140 -11.76 3.90 3.98
CA ILE A 140 -10.37 3.70 3.55
C ILE A 140 -9.39 4.53 4.36
N TYR A 141 -9.74 5.78 4.65
CA TYR A 141 -8.87 6.71 5.37
C TYR A 141 -8.91 6.57 6.89
N ALA A 142 -9.75 5.68 7.43
CA ALA A 142 -9.77 5.37 8.85
C ALA A 142 -8.38 4.91 9.33
N LYS A 143 -7.98 5.45 10.49
CA LYS A 143 -6.65 5.26 11.08
C LYS A 143 -6.65 4.32 12.29
N THR A 144 -7.81 4.19 12.95
CA THR A 144 -8.00 3.30 14.10
C THR A 144 -9.15 2.35 13.87
N ASP A 145 -9.17 1.22 14.58
CA ASP A 145 -10.26 0.24 14.48
C ASP A 145 -11.61 0.83 14.96
N ASP A 146 -11.58 1.68 15.98
CA ASP A 146 -12.77 2.42 16.45
C ASP A 146 -13.31 3.37 15.37
N GLU A 147 -12.42 4.12 14.71
CA GLU A 147 -12.79 5.00 13.60
C GLU A 147 -13.35 4.18 12.43
N LEU A 148 -12.66 3.10 12.05
CA LEU A 148 -13.10 2.20 10.99
C LEU A 148 -14.50 1.65 11.26
N THR A 149 -14.73 1.16 12.48
CA THR A 149 -16.03 0.63 12.92
C THR A 149 -17.13 1.70 12.86
N SER A 150 -16.81 2.94 13.22
CA SER A 150 -17.75 4.07 13.08
C SER A 150 -18.06 4.36 11.62
N GLN A 151 -17.04 4.45 10.75
CA GLN A 151 -17.22 4.73 9.33
C GLN A 151 -17.98 3.63 8.59
N ILE A 152 -17.78 2.35 8.95
CA ILE A 152 -18.55 1.23 8.39
C ILE A 152 -20.05 1.38 8.71
N LYS A 153 -20.41 1.84 9.91
CA LYS A 153 -21.83 2.10 10.23
C LYS A 153 -22.42 3.19 9.36
N ILE A 154 -21.67 4.28 9.13
CA ILE A 154 -22.09 5.39 8.27
C ILE A 154 -22.21 4.93 6.80
N LEU A 155 -21.24 4.15 6.32
CA LEU A 155 -21.26 3.53 5.00
C LEU A 155 -22.52 2.68 4.80
N ASN A 156 -22.85 1.81 5.76
CA ASN A 156 -24.01 0.93 5.69
C ASN A 156 -25.34 1.71 5.68
N SER A 157 -25.44 2.82 6.40
CA SER A 157 -26.61 3.70 6.31
C SER A 157 -26.74 4.30 4.90
N SER A 158 -25.64 4.82 4.34
CA SER A 158 -25.64 5.39 2.98
C SER A 158 -25.89 4.32 1.90
N ARG A 159 -25.45 3.08 2.14
CA ARG A 159 -25.73 1.90 1.30
C ARG A 159 -27.24 1.66 1.22
N ASN A 160 -27.91 1.62 2.36
CA ASN A 160 -29.36 1.45 2.42
C ASN A 160 -30.10 2.59 1.73
N GLU A 161 -29.63 3.84 1.87
CA GLU A 161 -30.21 5.00 1.17
C GLU A 161 -30.09 4.86 -0.36
N PHE A 162 -28.93 4.43 -0.85
CA PHE A 162 -28.69 4.19 -2.27
C PHE A 162 -29.52 3.02 -2.82
N GLU A 163 -29.58 1.89 -2.12
CA GLU A 163 -30.44 0.76 -2.50
C GLU A 163 -31.92 1.16 -2.55
N ASN A 164 -32.36 1.96 -1.59
CA ASN A 164 -33.73 2.49 -1.57
C ASN A 164 -34.02 3.43 -2.76
N SER A 165 -33.10 4.31 -3.13
CA SER A 165 -33.29 5.16 -4.32
C SER A 165 -33.28 4.34 -5.60
N LEU A 166 -32.43 3.32 -5.68
CA LEU A 166 -32.37 2.42 -6.83
C LEU A 166 -33.68 1.65 -7.01
N ASN A 167 -34.21 1.06 -5.92
CA ASN A 167 -35.49 0.35 -5.96
C ASN A 167 -36.64 1.29 -6.39
N ARG A 168 -36.68 2.51 -5.85
CA ARG A 168 -37.66 3.52 -6.25
C ARG A 168 -37.55 3.91 -7.72
N LEU A 169 -36.33 3.99 -8.27
CA LEU A 169 -36.12 4.26 -9.69
C LEU A 169 -36.65 3.11 -10.55
N THR A 170 -36.36 1.86 -10.17
CA THR A 170 -36.81 0.68 -10.92
C THR A 170 -38.31 0.40 -10.81
N ASP A 171 -38.96 0.84 -9.73
CA ASP A 171 -40.40 0.70 -9.53
C ASP A 171 -41.23 1.69 -10.38
N LEU A 172 -40.59 2.71 -10.97
CA LEU A 172 -41.29 3.65 -11.83
C LEU A 172 -41.67 3.00 -13.16
N SER A 173 -42.97 3.05 -13.47
CA SER A 173 -43.48 2.62 -14.77
C SER A 173 -43.20 3.66 -15.85
N THR A 174 -42.62 3.22 -16.96
CA THR A 174 -42.54 3.96 -18.22
C THR A 174 -42.86 3.03 -19.38
N ASP A 175 -43.34 3.58 -20.49
CA ASP A 175 -43.65 2.81 -21.70
C ASP A 175 -42.47 2.84 -22.69
N ASP A 176 -41.42 3.62 -22.36
CA ASP A 176 -40.21 3.74 -23.17
C ASP A 176 -39.23 2.59 -22.89
N GLU A 177 -39.05 1.72 -23.90
CA GLU A 177 -38.17 0.55 -23.81
C GLU A 177 -36.70 0.89 -23.56
N GLU A 178 -36.20 2.03 -24.05
CA GLU A 178 -34.81 2.43 -23.83
C GLU A 178 -34.59 2.89 -22.40
N VAL A 179 -35.53 3.64 -21.83
CA VAL A 179 -35.50 4.04 -20.41
C VAL A 179 -35.59 2.79 -19.51
N ILE A 180 -36.48 1.83 -19.80
CA ILE A 180 -36.56 0.56 -19.06
C ILE A 180 -35.21 -0.19 -19.09
N ARG A 181 -34.61 -0.28 -20.28
CA ARG A 181 -33.32 -0.96 -20.47
C ARG A 181 -32.20 -0.25 -19.71
N GLY A 182 -32.16 1.08 -19.76
CA GLY A 182 -31.21 1.90 -19.03
C GLY A 182 -31.34 1.72 -17.51
N MET A 183 -32.56 1.80 -16.97
CA MET A 183 -32.81 1.58 -15.53
C MET A 183 -32.38 0.18 -15.08
N SER A 184 -32.70 -0.84 -15.87
CA SER A 184 -32.27 -2.23 -15.58
C SER A 184 -30.74 -2.34 -15.53
N LYS A 185 -30.04 -1.69 -16.48
CA LYS A 185 -28.58 -1.69 -16.52
C LYS A 185 -27.95 -0.90 -15.37
N VAL A 186 -28.55 0.22 -14.96
CA VAL A 186 -28.14 0.96 -13.75
C VAL A 186 -28.27 0.05 -12.53
N ALA A 187 -29.35 -0.72 -12.41
CA ALA A 187 -29.54 -1.66 -11.30
C ALA A 187 -28.47 -2.75 -11.27
N ASP A 188 -28.15 -3.36 -12.40
CA ASP A 188 -27.12 -4.41 -12.48
C ASP A 188 -25.71 -3.88 -12.17
N LEU A 189 -25.34 -2.72 -12.72
CA LEU A 189 -24.07 -2.07 -12.41
C LEU A 189 -23.98 -1.67 -10.93
N SER A 190 -25.09 -1.19 -10.36
CA SER A 190 -25.18 -0.80 -8.94
C SER A 190 -25.02 -2.00 -8.02
N ARG A 191 -25.63 -3.16 -8.34
CA ARG A 191 -25.40 -4.41 -7.59
C ARG A 191 -23.94 -4.82 -7.63
N SER A 192 -23.30 -4.77 -8.81
CA SER A 192 -21.87 -5.07 -8.92
C SER A 192 -21.01 -4.11 -8.09
N TYR A 193 -21.36 -2.82 -8.03
CA TYR A 193 -20.69 -1.86 -7.16
C TYR A 193 -20.85 -2.21 -5.68
N LEU A 194 -22.08 -2.53 -5.25
CA LEU A 194 -22.41 -2.93 -3.89
C LEU A 194 -21.64 -4.18 -3.44
N ASP A 195 -21.56 -5.20 -4.30
CA ASP A 195 -20.78 -6.42 -4.04
C ASP A 195 -19.29 -6.12 -3.83
N ILE A 196 -18.73 -5.17 -4.58
CA ILE A 196 -17.31 -4.78 -4.44
C ILE A 196 -17.08 -4.08 -3.10
N ILE A 197 -17.93 -3.10 -2.73
CA ILE A 197 -17.73 -2.33 -1.50
C ILE A 197 -17.89 -3.17 -0.23
N ASP A 198 -18.70 -4.24 -0.27
CA ASP A 198 -18.90 -5.15 0.86
C ASP A 198 -17.58 -5.83 1.28
N THR A 199 -16.64 -6.00 0.36
CA THR A 199 -15.31 -6.60 0.65
C THR A 199 -14.27 -5.58 1.18
N ILE A 200 -14.45 -4.29 0.88
CA ILE A 200 -13.43 -3.27 1.12
C ILE A 200 -13.20 -3.04 2.62
N ALA A 201 -14.28 -3.03 3.41
CA ALA A 201 -14.19 -2.82 4.86
C ALA A 201 -13.37 -3.91 5.56
N ASP A 202 -13.57 -5.17 5.18
CA ASP A 202 -12.85 -6.30 5.76
C ASP A 202 -11.39 -6.34 5.30
N LEU A 203 -11.13 -6.07 4.02
CA LEU A 203 -9.76 -5.92 3.50
C LEU A 203 -9.01 -4.80 4.22
N LYS A 204 -9.66 -3.66 4.48
CA LYS A 204 -9.09 -2.54 5.24
C LYS A 204 -8.74 -2.96 6.67
N ARG A 205 -9.64 -3.65 7.38
CA ARG A 205 -9.38 -4.16 8.73
C ARG A 205 -8.19 -5.13 8.75
N GLN A 206 -8.20 -6.12 7.86
CA GLN A 206 -7.10 -7.08 7.72
C GLN A 206 -5.77 -6.38 7.42
N ASN A 207 -5.77 -5.38 6.53
CA ASN A 207 -4.59 -4.60 6.21
C ASN A 207 -4.01 -3.88 7.44
N MET A 208 -4.86 -3.28 8.29
CA MET A 208 -4.43 -2.63 9.53
C MET A 208 -3.81 -3.62 10.52
N GLU A 209 -4.43 -4.78 10.70
CA GLU A 209 -3.90 -5.83 11.58
C GLU A 209 -2.56 -6.38 11.09
N LEU A 210 -2.48 -6.70 9.80
CA LEU A 210 -1.25 -7.21 9.17
C LEU A 210 -0.12 -6.18 9.21
N THR A 211 -0.44 -4.88 9.08
CA THR A 211 0.54 -3.81 9.22
C THR A 211 1.21 -3.86 10.60
N ILE A 212 0.43 -4.02 11.67
CA ILE A 212 0.96 -4.12 13.03
C ILE A 212 1.82 -5.38 13.19
N LYS A 213 1.31 -6.53 12.75
CA LYS A 213 1.99 -7.83 12.85
C LYS A 213 3.31 -7.85 12.07
N ALA A 214 3.30 -7.41 10.81
CA ALA A 214 4.47 -7.36 9.95
C ALA A 214 5.52 -6.39 10.50
N ASN A 215 5.13 -5.18 10.90
CA ASN A 215 6.08 -4.21 11.49
C ASN A 215 6.73 -4.74 12.77
N LYS A 216 5.96 -5.39 13.63
CA LYS A 216 6.49 -6.02 14.84
C LYS A 216 7.47 -7.15 14.49
N SER A 217 7.07 -8.08 13.64
CA SER A 217 7.92 -9.21 13.24
C SER A 217 9.22 -8.74 12.58
N GLN A 218 9.14 -7.70 11.75
CA GLN A 218 10.29 -7.07 11.10
C GLN A 218 11.22 -6.41 12.12
N ALA A 219 10.68 -5.63 13.07
CA ALA A 219 11.47 -4.98 14.10
C ALA A 219 12.17 -6.01 15.00
N ASP A 220 11.43 -7.05 15.42
CA ASP A 220 11.97 -8.16 16.19
C ASP A 220 13.12 -8.82 15.42
N PHE A 221 12.89 -9.21 14.16
CA PHE A 221 13.91 -9.83 13.29
C PHE A 221 15.20 -8.99 13.17
N ILE A 222 15.06 -7.68 12.93
CA ILE A 222 16.21 -6.78 12.80
C ILE A 222 16.99 -6.69 14.13
N ALA A 223 16.28 -6.66 15.26
CA ALA A 223 16.88 -6.49 16.58
C ALA A 223 17.63 -7.73 17.06
N TRP A 224 17.07 -8.93 16.88
CA TRP A 224 17.63 -10.16 17.46
C TRP A 224 18.72 -10.82 16.60
N ARG A 225 18.71 -10.60 15.28
CA ARG A 225 19.71 -11.15 14.34
C ARG A 225 21.18 -10.91 14.72
N PRO A 226 21.63 -9.69 15.11
CA PRO A 226 23.02 -9.49 15.52
C PRO A 226 23.40 -10.29 16.76
N VAL A 227 22.47 -10.42 17.72
CA VAL A 227 22.68 -11.22 18.95
C VAL A 227 22.88 -12.68 18.59
N PHE A 228 22.04 -13.23 17.70
CA PHE A 228 22.17 -14.61 17.26
C PHE A 228 23.50 -14.90 16.57
N ARG A 229 23.91 -14.01 15.66
CA ARG A 229 25.21 -14.12 14.98
C ARG A 229 26.36 -14.07 15.98
N GLN A 230 26.28 -13.22 17.01
CA GLN A 230 27.30 -13.15 18.06
C GLN A 230 27.38 -14.45 18.85
N MET A 231 26.27 -15.08 19.21
CA MET A 231 26.28 -16.33 19.97
C MET A 231 26.90 -17.50 19.20
N ILE A 232 26.66 -17.60 17.89
CA ILE A 232 27.35 -18.59 17.04
C ILE A 232 28.85 -18.30 16.97
N GLN A 233 29.26 -17.02 16.92
CA GLN A 233 30.67 -16.65 16.95
C GLN A 233 31.34 -16.99 18.28
N GLU A 234 30.66 -16.79 19.41
CA GLU A 234 31.15 -17.14 20.74
C GLU A 234 31.30 -18.66 20.89
N LEU A 235 30.34 -19.43 20.38
CA LEU A 235 30.42 -20.89 20.38
C LEU A 235 31.59 -21.38 19.51
N LYS A 236 31.83 -20.74 18.35
CA LYS A 236 32.99 -21.03 17.51
C LYS A 236 34.32 -20.81 18.24
N LEU A 237 34.44 -19.81 19.11
CA LEU A 237 35.68 -19.59 19.89
C LEU A 237 35.99 -20.70 20.89
N LYS A 238 34.98 -21.52 21.26
CA LYS A 238 35.15 -22.69 22.13
C LYS A 238 35.53 -23.94 21.35
N ALA A 239 35.31 -23.96 20.03
CA ALA A 239 35.64 -25.09 19.19
C ALA A 239 37.16 -25.18 18.99
N THR A 240 37.72 -26.37 19.21
CA THR A 240 39.14 -26.67 18.95
C THR A 240 39.35 -27.69 17.84
N ASP A 241 38.25 -28.17 17.24
CA ASP A 241 38.22 -29.19 16.19
C ASP A 241 37.99 -28.53 14.82
N ASP A 242 38.87 -28.81 13.85
CA ASP A 242 38.79 -28.32 12.48
C ASP A 242 37.47 -28.71 11.77
N TYR A 243 36.89 -29.86 12.10
CA TYR A 243 35.60 -30.29 11.56
C TYR A 243 34.46 -29.43 12.09
N VAL A 244 34.40 -29.21 13.40
CA VAL A 244 33.42 -28.33 14.05
C VAL A 244 33.55 -26.90 13.54
N ASP A 245 34.78 -26.43 13.32
CA ASP A 245 35.06 -25.12 12.75
C ASP A 245 34.47 -24.96 11.34
N ASN A 246 34.54 -26.02 10.53
CA ASN A 246 33.91 -26.07 9.21
C ASN A 246 32.37 -26.14 9.30
N VAL A 247 31.81 -26.89 10.24
CA VAL A 247 30.34 -26.92 10.49
C VAL A 247 29.83 -25.51 10.84
N MET A 248 30.50 -24.82 11.76
CA MET A 248 30.15 -23.44 12.15
C MET A 248 30.27 -22.45 10.99
N LEU A 249 31.28 -22.61 10.12
CA LEU A 249 31.43 -21.77 8.93
C LEU A 249 30.25 -21.95 7.97
N ASN A 250 29.82 -23.19 7.74
CA ASN A 250 28.67 -23.48 6.88
C ASN A 250 27.36 -22.97 7.50
N LEU A 251 27.17 -23.16 8.80
CA LEU A 251 26.02 -22.62 9.54
C LEU A 251 25.91 -21.09 9.36
N LEU A 252 27.01 -20.34 9.57
CA LEU A 252 27.05 -18.90 9.35
C LEU A 252 26.84 -18.50 7.88
N THR A 253 27.29 -19.32 6.94
CA THR A 253 27.12 -19.10 5.51
C THR A 253 25.66 -19.19 5.12
N TYR A 254 24.98 -20.29 5.46
CA TYR A 254 23.55 -20.46 5.17
C TYR A 254 22.67 -19.50 5.96
N GLN A 255 23.01 -19.18 7.22
CA GLN A 255 22.36 -18.09 7.95
C GLN A 255 22.41 -16.79 7.16
N SER A 256 23.57 -16.44 6.60
CA SER A 256 23.73 -15.21 5.82
C SER A 256 22.93 -15.23 4.50
N LEU A 257 22.76 -16.40 3.88
CA LEU A 257 21.93 -16.57 2.69
C LEU A 257 20.44 -16.39 3.00
N VAL A 258 19.96 -17.00 4.10
CA VAL A 258 18.59 -16.81 4.60
C VAL A 258 18.35 -15.33 4.92
N GLU A 259 19.22 -14.71 5.73
CA GLU A 259 19.09 -13.30 6.12
C GLU A 259 19.06 -12.36 4.92
N LYS A 260 19.90 -12.62 3.92
CA LYS A 260 19.91 -11.86 2.67
C LYS A 260 18.55 -11.97 1.97
N LYS A 261 18.01 -13.18 1.81
CA LYS A 261 16.72 -13.37 1.13
C LYS A 261 15.55 -12.79 1.90
N VAL A 262 15.55 -12.90 3.22
CA VAL A 262 14.56 -12.22 4.07
C VAL A 262 14.60 -10.71 3.84
N LEU A 263 15.79 -10.11 3.80
CA LEU A 263 15.94 -8.67 3.56
C LEU A 263 15.55 -8.25 2.13
N GLU A 264 15.78 -9.09 1.12
CA GLU A 264 15.32 -8.87 -0.26
C GLU A 264 13.78 -8.86 -0.30
N ALA A 265 13.13 -9.86 0.32
CA ALA A 265 11.68 -9.93 0.42
C ALA A 265 11.08 -8.71 1.15
N LEU A 266 11.64 -8.34 2.31
CA LEU A 266 11.20 -7.17 3.09
C LEU A 266 11.44 -5.83 2.37
N GLY A 267 12.35 -5.80 1.40
CA GLY A 267 12.63 -4.63 0.58
C GLY A 267 11.74 -4.50 -0.66
N SER A 268 10.97 -5.54 -1.01
CA SER A 268 10.10 -5.57 -2.18
C SER A 268 8.66 -5.22 -1.81
N ASP A 269 7.98 -4.54 -2.73
CA ASP A 269 6.54 -4.29 -2.76
C ASP A 269 5.84 -5.16 -3.83
N ASN A 270 6.61 -5.98 -4.56
CA ASN A 270 6.10 -6.90 -5.57
C ASN A 270 5.80 -8.27 -4.97
N TYR A 271 4.53 -8.64 -4.94
CA TYR A 271 4.06 -9.90 -4.39
C TYR A 271 4.77 -11.13 -4.99
N ASP A 272 4.96 -11.19 -6.30
CA ASP A 272 5.56 -12.36 -6.96
C ASP A 272 7.05 -12.51 -6.62
N GLU A 273 7.76 -11.39 -6.45
CA GLU A 273 9.16 -11.39 -5.98
C GLU A 273 9.25 -11.87 -4.54
N ILE A 274 8.37 -11.40 -3.66
CA ILE A 274 8.31 -11.82 -2.26
C ILE A 274 8.06 -13.33 -2.16
N VAL A 275 7.09 -13.86 -2.90
CA VAL A 275 6.78 -15.30 -2.95
C VAL A 275 7.99 -16.11 -3.40
N LYS A 276 8.71 -15.62 -4.42
CA LYS A 276 9.93 -16.28 -4.92
C LYS A 276 11.06 -16.28 -3.89
N ASP A 277 11.29 -15.15 -3.23
CA ASP A 277 12.32 -15.03 -2.20
C ASP A 277 11.97 -15.88 -0.97
N ARG A 278 10.69 -15.95 -0.59
CA ARG A 278 10.21 -16.83 0.47
C ARG A 278 10.48 -18.31 0.18
N LYS A 279 10.23 -18.76 -1.06
CA LYS A 279 10.59 -20.12 -1.47
C LYS A 279 12.10 -20.37 -1.34
N SER A 280 12.91 -19.39 -1.70
CA SER A 280 14.37 -19.47 -1.57
C SER A 280 14.81 -19.55 -0.10
N VAL A 281 14.17 -18.79 0.80
CA VAL A 281 14.37 -18.90 2.25
C VAL A 281 14.10 -20.32 2.74
N GLY A 282 12.99 -20.93 2.31
CA GLY A 282 12.67 -22.32 2.66
C GLY A 282 13.76 -23.31 2.28
N VAL A 283 14.34 -23.18 1.08
CA VAL A 283 15.47 -24.03 0.63
C VAL A 283 16.70 -23.83 1.51
N PHE A 284 17.09 -22.58 1.78
CA PHE A 284 18.27 -22.31 2.60
C PHE A 284 18.09 -22.70 4.08
N ILE A 285 16.86 -22.71 4.58
CA ILE A 285 16.56 -23.18 5.94
C ILE A 285 16.77 -24.69 6.05
N VAL A 286 16.37 -25.50 5.06
CA VAL A 286 16.62 -26.95 5.08
C VAL A 286 18.11 -27.26 5.20
N GLU A 287 18.92 -26.59 4.38
CA GLU A 287 20.38 -26.73 4.42
C GLU A 287 20.96 -26.24 5.75
N TYR A 288 20.44 -25.14 6.28
CA TYR A 288 20.85 -24.60 7.58
C TYR A 288 20.58 -25.59 8.72
N GLU A 289 19.44 -26.28 8.68
CA GLU A 289 19.07 -27.30 9.68
C GLU A 289 20.01 -28.50 9.65
N GLU A 290 20.42 -28.96 8.47
CA GLU A 290 21.40 -30.05 8.35
C GLU A 290 22.73 -29.70 9.04
N TRP A 291 23.22 -28.47 8.87
CA TRP A 291 24.43 -28.01 9.55
C TRP A 291 24.22 -27.83 11.07
N ALA A 292 23.02 -27.47 11.51
CA ALA A 292 22.69 -27.42 12.94
C ALA A 292 22.68 -28.81 13.57
N ASP A 293 22.12 -29.82 12.88
CA ASP A 293 22.11 -31.20 13.36
C ASP A 293 23.51 -31.82 13.41
N ASN A 294 24.36 -31.52 12.43
CA ASN A 294 25.78 -31.86 12.47
C ASN A 294 26.46 -31.21 13.68
N LEU A 295 26.18 -29.93 13.94
CA LEU A 295 26.72 -29.23 15.10
C LEU A 295 26.30 -29.90 16.42
N TYR A 296 25.02 -30.27 16.57
CA TYR A 296 24.56 -30.94 17.79
C TYR A 296 25.12 -32.34 17.98
N SER A 297 25.53 -33.00 16.88
CA SER A 297 26.15 -34.33 16.95
C SER A 297 27.59 -34.23 17.45
N GLU A 298 28.34 -33.21 17.01
CA GLU A 298 29.74 -33.01 17.39
C GLU A 298 29.92 -32.21 18.68
N MET A 299 29.02 -31.26 18.96
CA MET A 299 28.98 -30.44 20.16
C MET A 299 27.58 -30.49 20.78
N PRO A 300 27.23 -31.54 21.54
CA PRO A 300 25.91 -31.68 22.13
C PRO A 300 25.48 -30.49 23.00
N GLU A 301 26.42 -29.84 23.69
CA GLU A 301 26.18 -28.63 24.50
C GLU A 301 25.66 -27.45 23.67
N ALA A 302 25.93 -27.41 22.36
CA ALA A 302 25.40 -26.38 21.46
C ALA A 302 23.87 -26.38 21.42
N ARG A 303 23.24 -27.53 21.66
CA ARG A 303 21.78 -27.64 21.72
C ARG A 303 21.20 -26.79 22.85
N ASP A 304 21.84 -26.81 24.02
CA ASP A 304 21.40 -26.03 25.17
C ASP A 304 21.81 -24.55 25.06
N GLU A 305 22.98 -24.27 24.47
CA GLU A 305 23.50 -22.90 24.34
C GLU A 305 22.80 -22.08 23.24
N ILE A 306 22.51 -22.67 22.08
CA ILE A 306 21.99 -21.93 20.91
C ILE A 306 20.76 -22.57 20.25
N GLY A 307 20.30 -23.74 20.70
CA GLY A 307 19.22 -24.47 20.02
C GLY A 307 17.90 -23.71 19.96
N ALA A 308 17.54 -22.98 21.02
CA ALA A 308 16.36 -22.13 21.03
C ALA A 308 16.44 -20.99 19.99
N LEU A 309 17.65 -20.47 19.72
CA LEU A 309 17.85 -19.41 18.74
C LEU A 309 17.78 -19.93 17.30
N ILE A 310 18.32 -21.13 17.07
CA ILE A 310 18.18 -21.84 15.78
C ILE A 310 16.70 -22.11 15.48
N ALA A 311 15.94 -22.61 16.48
CA ALA A 311 14.51 -22.83 16.33
C ALA A 311 13.76 -21.51 16.05
N ASN A 312 14.10 -20.44 16.77
CA ASN A 312 13.51 -19.11 16.53
C ASN A 312 13.90 -18.55 15.15
N PHE A 313 15.11 -18.79 14.66
CA PHE A 313 15.55 -18.38 13.33
C PHE A 313 14.71 -19.02 12.24
N LYS A 314 14.55 -20.34 12.32
CA LYS A 314 13.69 -21.10 11.41
C LYS A 314 12.28 -20.54 11.41
N TYR A 315 11.65 -20.52 12.59
CA TYR A 315 10.28 -20.02 12.73
C TYR A 315 10.13 -18.60 12.18
N SER A 316 11.01 -17.70 12.59
CA SER A 316 10.97 -16.30 12.17
C SER A 316 11.14 -16.14 10.66
N CYS A 317 11.93 -16.96 9.98
CA CYS A 317 12.26 -16.75 8.57
C CYS A 317 11.37 -17.53 7.59
N SER A 318 10.94 -18.74 7.92
CA SER A 318 10.23 -19.62 6.97
C SER A 318 8.74 -19.82 7.23
N ASP A 319 8.27 -19.61 8.47
CA ASP A 319 6.86 -19.83 8.83
C ASP A 319 5.93 -18.83 8.15
N ASP A 320 4.66 -19.22 7.92
CA ASP A 320 3.60 -18.31 7.44
C ASP A 320 3.39 -17.12 8.38
N ASN A 321 3.58 -17.34 9.69
CA ASN A 321 3.53 -16.32 10.70
C ASN A 321 4.88 -15.65 10.98
N GLY A 322 5.93 -16.10 10.29
CA GLY A 322 7.26 -15.50 10.32
C GLY A 322 7.31 -14.17 9.56
N VAL A 323 8.48 -13.53 9.59
CA VAL A 323 8.70 -12.18 9.09
C VAL A 323 8.39 -12.03 7.60
N VAL A 324 8.77 -13.02 6.77
CA VAL A 324 8.51 -12.99 5.33
C VAL A 324 7.05 -13.32 5.04
N GLY A 325 6.45 -14.28 5.74
CA GLY A 325 5.04 -14.65 5.55
C GLY A 325 4.09 -13.53 5.96
N GLN A 326 4.35 -12.83 7.06
CA GLN A 326 3.56 -11.65 7.47
C GLN A 326 3.69 -10.50 6.46
N HIS A 327 4.89 -10.26 5.92
CA HIS A 327 5.11 -9.24 4.89
C HIS A 327 4.43 -9.58 3.56
N GLU A 328 4.53 -10.84 3.12
CA GLU A 328 3.84 -11.36 1.94
C GLU A 328 2.32 -11.15 2.05
N ASN A 329 1.73 -11.54 3.19
CA ASN A 329 0.30 -11.36 3.44
C ASN A 329 -0.09 -9.88 3.44
N LEU A 330 0.71 -9.01 4.06
CA LEU A 330 0.46 -7.56 4.06
C LEU A 330 0.44 -7.00 2.63
N VAL A 331 1.43 -7.34 1.81
CA VAL A 331 1.53 -6.85 0.42
C VAL A 331 0.36 -7.38 -0.42
N LYS A 332 0.00 -8.66 -0.26
CA LYS A 332 -1.15 -9.25 -0.93
C LYS A 332 -2.45 -8.52 -0.59
N THR A 333 -2.77 -8.40 0.70
CA THR A 333 -4.00 -7.72 1.15
C THR A 333 -4.01 -6.24 0.71
N THR A 334 -2.85 -5.58 0.68
CA THR A 334 -2.72 -4.22 0.15
C THR A 334 -3.09 -4.15 -1.33
N ASN A 335 -2.59 -5.09 -2.15
CA ASN A 335 -2.91 -5.15 -3.57
C ASN A 335 -4.39 -5.48 -3.81
N ASP A 336 -4.96 -6.42 -3.05
CA ASP A 336 -6.38 -6.79 -3.13
C ASP A 336 -7.29 -5.60 -2.78
N LEU A 337 -6.93 -4.84 -1.74
CA LEU A 337 -7.63 -3.61 -1.36
C LEU A 337 -7.55 -2.56 -2.49
N ALA A 338 -6.36 -2.28 -3.02
CA ALA A 338 -6.18 -1.31 -4.10
C ALA A 338 -6.95 -1.69 -5.37
N ASN A 339 -6.94 -2.97 -5.75
CA ASN A 339 -7.70 -3.49 -6.90
C ASN A 339 -9.21 -3.36 -6.68
N SER A 340 -9.71 -3.66 -5.48
CA SER A 340 -11.13 -3.51 -5.14
C SER A 340 -11.57 -2.05 -5.23
N MET A 341 -10.74 -1.13 -4.74
CA MET A 341 -10.99 0.32 -4.85
C MET A 341 -11.00 0.80 -6.31
N TYR A 342 -10.06 0.34 -7.13
CA TYR A 342 -10.01 0.66 -8.55
C TYR A 342 -11.28 0.17 -9.28
N ASN A 343 -11.70 -1.07 -9.00
CA ASN A 343 -12.91 -1.64 -9.59
C ASN A 343 -14.18 -0.90 -9.13
N ALA A 344 -14.27 -0.52 -7.86
CA ALA A 344 -15.37 0.30 -7.33
C ALA A 344 -15.48 1.65 -8.07
N SER A 345 -14.36 2.35 -8.23
CA SER A 345 -14.29 3.61 -8.99
C SER A 345 -14.73 3.44 -10.45
N LYS A 346 -14.28 2.35 -11.10
CA LYS A 346 -14.69 2.02 -12.46
C LYS A 346 -16.20 1.79 -12.57
N GLN A 347 -16.82 1.10 -11.62
CA GLN A 347 -18.27 0.88 -11.62
C GLN A 347 -19.06 2.17 -11.46
N ILE A 348 -18.62 3.09 -10.60
CA ILE A 348 -19.27 4.41 -10.45
C ILE A 348 -19.33 5.14 -11.80
N ASN A 349 -18.24 5.13 -12.56
CA ASN A 349 -18.22 5.77 -13.88
C ASN A 349 -19.24 5.14 -14.85
N TYR A 350 -19.38 3.81 -14.82
CA TYR A 350 -20.36 3.13 -15.65
C TYR A 350 -21.80 3.44 -15.23
N ILE A 351 -22.07 3.50 -13.92
CA ILE A 351 -23.39 3.87 -13.41
C ILE A 351 -23.73 5.30 -13.81
N LYS A 352 -22.82 6.26 -13.59
CA LYS A 352 -23.02 7.67 -13.98
C LYS A 352 -23.26 7.84 -15.48
N ALA A 353 -22.46 7.16 -16.31
CA ALA A 353 -22.63 7.23 -17.76
C ALA A 353 -24.00 6.71 -18.21
N GLU A 354 -24.53 5.68 -17.55
CA GLU A 354 -25.86 5.16 -17.85
C GLU A 354 -26.98 6.05 -17.31
N ILE A 355 -26.82 6.62 -16.11
CA ILE A 355 -27.75 7.62 -15.57
C ILE A 355 -27.86 8.83 -16.51
N ASN A 356 -26.74 9.35 -17.02
CA ASN A 356 -26.73 10.48 -17.95
C ASN A 356 -27.47 10.15 -19.25
N ARG A 357 -27.30 8.93 -19.79
CA ARG A 357 -28.06 8.49 -20.98
C ARG A 357 -29.56 8.44 -20.72
N ILE A 358 -29.98 7.94 -19.55
CA ILE A 358 -31.41 7.95 -19.18
C ILE A 358 -31.91 9.39 -19.12
N GLN A 359 -31.15 10.30 -18.51
CA GLN A 359 -31.49 11.72 -18.41
C GLN A 359 -31.62 12.39 -19.79
N GLU A 360 -30.66 12.16 -20.69
CA GLU A 360 -30.70 12.65 -22.08
C GLU A 360 -31.95 12.13 -22.83
N ASN A 361 -32.27 10.85 -22.68
CA ASN A 361 -33.46 10.25 -23.28
C ASN A 361 -34.74 10.87 -22.71
N LEU A 362 -34.82 11.07 -21.39
CA LEU A 362 -35.97 11.71 -20.75
C LEU A 362 -36.16 13.17 -21.20
N GLU A 363 -35.07 13.93 -21.36
CA GLU A 363 -35.12 15.29 -21.92
C GLU A 363 -35.63 15.28 -23.36
N TYR A 364 -35.14 14.36 -24.20
CA TYR A 364 -35.62 14.19 -25.57
C TYR A 364 -37.12 13.86 -25.62
N LEU A 365 -37.58 12.89 -24.81
CA LEU A 365 -38.98 12.50 -24.75
C LEU A 365 -39.87 13.66 -24.28
N SER A 366 -39.42 14.41 -23.27
CA SER A 366 -40.13 15.60 -22.82
C SER A 366 -40.28 16.63 -23.94
N ASN A 367 -39.22 16.93 -24.68
CA ASN A 367 -39.24 18.01 -25.68
C ASN A 367 -40.02 17.66 -26.96
N ASN A 368 -40.16 16.36 -27.29
CA ASN A 368 -40.83 15.93 -28.52
C ASN A 368 -42.28 15.46 -28.33
N PHE A 369 -42.71 15.23 -27.08
CA PHE A 369 -44.07 14.78 -26.76
C PHE A 369 -44.83 15.78 -25.84
N SER A 370 -44.29 17.00 -25.64
CA SER A 370 -45.02 18.18 -25.10
C SER A 370 -45.89 18.81 -26.19
#